data_AF-A0A9D2NKY5-F1
#
_entry.id   AF-A0A9D2NKY5-F1
#
_cell.length_a   1.000
_cell.length_b   1.000
_cell.length_c   1.000
_cell.angle_alpha   90.00
_cell.angle_beta   90.00
_cell.angle_gamma   90.00
#
_symmetry.space_group_name_H-M   'P 1'
#
loop_
_entity.id
_entity.type
_entity.pdbx_description
1 polymer ?
#
loop_
_entity_poly.entity_id
_entity_poly.type
_entity_poly.pdbx_seq_one_letter_code
_entity_poly.pdbx_strand_id
1 'polypeptide(L)' 'MKDYIFSNDFSRNLDAMIYTCGYETCEPSHSYGPVVRSGYLIHYILEGKGIYKTDGHIWQLSIVVQLSRQKSKIFI' A
#
# COMPACT_ATOMS: atom_id res chain seq x y z
N MET A 1 16.77 -17.68 -0.52
CA MET A 1 15.80 -16.66 -0.06
C MET A 1 16.42 -16.00 1.17
N LYS A 2 16.52 -14.67 1.23
CA LYS A 2 17.06 -13.99 2.43
C LYS A 2 15.91 -13.82 3.42
N ASP A 3 16.07 -14.34 4.63
CA ASP A 3 15.09 -14.16 5.69
C ASP A 3 15.29 -12.75 6.29
N TYR A 4 14.37 -11.84 5.97
CA TYR A 4 14.34 -10.52 6.57
C TYR A 4 13.54 -10.60 7.87
N ILE A 5 14.23 -10.45 9.00
CA ILE A 5 13.60 -10.37 10.31
C ILE A 5 13.19 -8.92 10.55
N PHE A 6 11.89 -8.65 10.46
CA PHE A 6 11.33 -7.36 10.86
C PHE A 6 11.08 -7.38 12.37
N SER A 7 11.61 -6.39 13.08
CA SER A 7 11.33 -6.17 14.49
C SER A 7 10.31 -5.04 14.63
N ASN A 8 9.22 -5.28 15.35
CA ASN A 8 8.28 -4.24 15.77
C ASN A 8 8.61 -3.67 17.16
N ASP A 9 9.88 -3.75 17.56
CA ASP A 9 10.36 -3.14 18.79
C ASP A 9 10.44 -1.61 18.61
N PHE A 10 9.49 -0.89 19.21
CA PHE A 10 9.42 0.58 19.19
C PHE A 10 10.69 1.26 19.73
N SER A 11 11.47 0.60 20.58
CA SER A 11 12.72 1.15 21.11
C SER A 11 13.88 1.07 20.12
N ARG A 12 13.79 0.18 19.12
CA ARG A 12 14.85 -0.07 18.13
C ARG A 12 14.51 0.43 16.72
N ASN A 13 13.23 0.70 16.45
CA ASN A 13 12.73 1.07 15.12
C ASN A 13 12.05 2.44 15.14
N LEU A 14 12.75 3.44 15.69
CA LEU A 14 12.25 4.81 15.82
C LEU A 14 11.98 5.49 14.47
N ASP A 15 12.77 5.17 13.45
CA ASP A 15 12.68 5.83 12.14
C ASP A 15 11.58 5.25 11.25
N ALA A 16 11.41 3.91 11.23
CA ALA A 16 10.42 3.23 10.43
C ALA A 16 10.04 1.87 11.05
N MET A 17 8.73 1.62 11.21
CA MET A 17 8.20 0.36 11.74
C MET A 17 7.26 -0.29 10.73
N ILE A 18 7.53 -1.55 10.38
CA ILE A 18 6.73 -2.32 9.41
C ILE A 18 5.69 -3.12 10.19
N TYR A 19 4.50 -2.55 10.33
CA TYR A 19 3.43 -3.16 11.13
C TYR A 19 2.60 -4.21 10.36
N THR A 20 2.41 -4.03 9.06
CA THR A 20 1.67 -4.97 8.20
C THR A 20 2.33 -5.11 6.84
N CYS A 21 2.45 -6.34 6.35
CA CYS A 21 2.86 -6.67 4.99
C CYS A 21 2.01 -7.83 4.47
N GLY A 22 1.81 -7.87 3.16
CA GLY A 22 1.06 -8.93 2.50
C GLY A 22 1.10 -8.77 0.99
N TYR A 23 0.61 -9.78 0.29
CA TYR A 23 0.37 -9.76 -1.15
C TYR A 23 -1.01 -10.35 -1.42
N GLU A 24 -1.67 -9.87 -2.47
CA GLU A 24 -2.99 -10.33 -2.86
C GLU A 24 -3.09 -10.31 -4.39
N THR A 25 -3.58 -11.39 -4.97
CA THR A 25 -4.00 -11.41 -6.38
C THR A 25 -5.44 -10.91 -6.42
N CYS A 26 -5.64 -9.78 -7.09
CA CYS A 26 -6.94 -9.12 -7.12
C CYS A 26 -7.76 -9.56 -8.33
N GLU A 27 -9.05 -9.81 -8.11
CA GLU A 27 -10.02 -9.97 -9.21
C GLU A 27 -10.29 -8.63 -9.91
N PRO A 28 -10.66 -8.61 -11.20
CA PRO A 28 -10.95 -7.37 -11.91
C PRO A 28 -12.04 -6.54 -11.21
N SER A 29 -11.83 -5.24 -11.09
CA SER A 29 -12.72 -4.30 -10.39
C SER A 29 -12.71 -4.42 -8.86
N HIS A 30 -11.75 -5.16 -8.29
CA HIS A 30 -11.52 -5.14 -6.85
C HIS A 30 -11.19 -3.72 -6.40
N SER A 31 -11.73 -3.31 -5.25
CA SER A 31 -11.46 -1.97 -4.73
C SER A 31 -11.32 -1.94 -3.22
N TYR A 32 -10.35 -1.16 -2.75
CA TYR A 32 -10.06 -0.99 -1.34
C TYR A 32 -10.16 0.49 -0.95
N GLY A 33 -10.96 0.81 0.08
CA GLY A 33 -11.17 2.17 0.58
C GLY A 33 -12.47 2.85 0.07
N PRO A 34 -12.69 4.14 0.38
CA PRO A 34 -11.73 5.12 0.89
C PRO A 34 -11.53 5.07 2.41
N VAL A 35 -10.29 4.93 2.88
CA VAL A 35 -9.95 4.82 4.32
C VAL A 35 -8.74 5.68 4.69
N VAL A 36 -8.76 6.26 5.89
CA VAL A 36 -7.62 6.97 6.49
C VAL A 36 -6.87 5.99 7.40
N ARG A 37 -5.54 5.96 7.29
CA ARG A 37 -4.68 5.13 8.15
C ARG A 37 -3.72 6.04 8.93
N SER A 38 -3.38 5.62 10.15
CA SER A 38 -2.39 6.32 10.99
C SER A 38 -0.97 6.20 10.41
N GLY A 39 -0.67 5.05 9.79
CA GLY A 39 0.60 4.77 9.12
C GLY A 39 0.57 4.99 7.61
N TYR A 40 1.76 4.98 7.01
CA TYR A 40 1.93 4.95 5.56
C TYR A 40 1.80 3.52 5.04
N LEU A 41 1.12 3.36 3.90
CA LEU A 41 1.01 2.08 3.20
C LEU A 41 1.63 2.18 1.82
N ILE A 42 2.54 1.26 1.52
CA ILE A 42 3.13 1.10 0.19
C ILE A 42 2.39 -0.03 -0.53
N HIS A 43 1.73 0.27 -1.64
CA HIS A 43 1.20 -0.72 -2.57
C HIS A 43 2.14 -0.87 -3.76
N TYR A 44 2.54 -2.10 -4.05
CA TYR A 44 3.33 -2.43 -5.21
C TYR A 44 2.56 -3.37 -6.12
N ILE A 45 2.36 -2.96 -7.37
CA ILE A 45 1.65 -3.76 -8.36
C ILE A 45 2.68 -4.56 -9.14
N LEU A 46 2.65 -5.89 -8.95
CA LEU A 46 3.52 -6.82 -9.66
C LEU A 46 3.07 -7.04 -11.10
N GLU A 47 1.76 -7.09 -11.32
CA GLU A 47 1.11 -7.30 -12.61
C GLU A 47 -0.26 -6.64 -12.63
N GLY A 48 -0.72 -6.22 -13.81
CA GLY A 48 -2.02 -5.59 -13.99
C GLY A 48 -1.96 -4.07 -14.02
N LYS A 49 -3.14 -3.44 -13.90
CA LYS A 49 -3.33 -2.00 -13.94
C LYS A 49 -4.45 -1.63 -13.00
N GLY A 50 -4.40 -0.42 -12.45
CA GLY A 50 -5.40 0.04 -11.49
C GLY A 50 -5.59 1.54 -11.54
N ILE A 51 -6.44 2.03 -10.65
CA ILE A 51 -6.71 3.45 -10.46
C ILE A 51 -6.58 3.78 -8.99
N TYR A 52 -5.78 4.79 -8.68
CA TYR A 52 -5.72 5.38 -7.36
C TYR A 52 -6.42 6.73 -7.33
N LYS A 53 -7.34 6.90 -6.37
CA LYS A 53 -8.07 8.15 -6.16
C LYS A 53 -7.75 8.70 -4.78
N THR A 54 -7.27 9.95 -4.74
CA THR A 54 -7.03 10.72 -3.50
C THR A 54 -7.21 12.21 -3.77
N ASP A 55 -7.77 12.95 -2.81
CA ASP A 55 -7.90 14.42 -2.85
C ASP A 55 -8.45 14.98 -4.17
N GLY A 56 -9.45 14.29 -4.75
CA GLY A 56 -10.06 14.67 -6.04
C GLY A 56 -9.22 14.33 -7.28
N HIS A 57 -7.99 13.87 -7.12
CA HIS A 57 -7.12 13.42 -8.20
C HIS A 57 -7.28 11.94 -8.50
N ILE A 58 -7.06 11.58 -9.76
CA ILE A 58 -7.12 10.22 -10.28
C ILE A 58 -5.78 9.89 -10.95
N TRP A 59 -5.15 8.82 -10.49
CA TRP A 59 -3.87 8.34 -10.98
C TRP A 59 -4.03 6.96 -11.58
N GLN A 60 -3.57 6.76 -12.81
CA GLN A 60 -3.53 5.45 -13.44
C GLN A 60 -2.28 4.71 -12.97
N LEU A 61 -2.45 3.49 -12.48
CA LEU A 61 -1.36 2.65 -12.00
C LEU A 61 -1.16 1.48 -12.96
N SER A 62 0.09 1.09 -13.16
CA SER A 62 0.50 -0.15 -13.81
C SER A 62 1.53 -0.83 -12.91
N ILE A 63 2.74 -1.12 -13.36
CA ILE A 63 3.83 -1.61 -12.50
C ILE A 63 4.48 -0.40 -11.83
N VAL A 64 3.94 0.01 -10.69
CA VAL A 64 4.41 1.16 -9.92
C VAL A 64 4.28 0.93 -8.42
N VAL A 65 5.14 1.59 -7.65
CA VAL A 65 5.05 1.69 -6.19
C VAL A 65 4.22 2.92 -5.86
N GLN A 66 3.14 2.77 -5.08
CA GLN A 66 2.31 3.88 -4.61
C GLN A 66 2.34 3.96 -3.08
N LEU A 67 2.68 5.14 -2.55
CA LEU A 67 2.64 5.44 -1.13
C LEU A 67 1.35 6.18 -0.79
N SER A 68 0.61 5.73 0.23
CA SER A 68 -0.60 6.40 0.69
C SER A 68 -0.61 6.61 2.22
N ARG A 69 -1.00 7.81 2.65
CA ARG A 69 -1.32 8.15 4.06
C ARG A 69 -2.68 8.83 4.21
N GLN A 70 -3.22 9.32 3.10
CA GLN A 70 -4.46 10.09 3.01
C GLN A 70 -5.66 9.16 2.75
N LYS A 71 -6.88 9.70 2.95
CA LYS A 71 -8.14 9.01 2.61
C LYS A 71 -8.15 8.67 1.12
N SER A 72 -7.90 7.41 0.79
CA SER A 72 -7.71 7.04 -0.60
C SER A 72 -8.34 5.71 -0.95
N LYS A 73 -8.74 5.58 -2.22
CA LYS A 73 -9.37 4.38 -2.76
C LYS A 73 -8.53 3.85 -3.93
N ILE A 74 -8.14 2.59 -3.85
CA ILE A 74 -7.43 1.86 -4.90
C ILE A 74 -8.45 0.97 -5.61
N PHE A 75 -8.40 0.95 -6.94
CA PHE A 75 -9.10 0.02 -7.81
C PHE A 75 -8.03 -0.77 -8.56
N ILE A 76 -8.17 -2.09 -8.62
CA ILE A 76 -7.28 -3.01 -9.34
C ILE A 76 -8.11 -3.76 -10.38
#